data_AF-Q72Q50-F1
#
_entry.id   AF-Q72Q50-F1
#
_cell.length_a   1.000
_cell.length_b   1.000
_cell.length_c   1.000
_cell.angle_alpha   90.00
_cell.angle_beta   90.00
_cell.angle_gamma   90.00
#
_symmetry.space_group_name_H-M   'P 1'
#
loop_
_entity.id
_entity.type
_entity.pdbx_description
1 polymer ?
#
loop_
_entity_poly.entity_id
_entity_poly.type
_entity_poly.pdbx_seq_one_letter_code
_entity_poly.pdbx_strand_id
1 'polypeptide(L)'
;MLSKIQTILIVIILVFGELLWAVSPDQINLGILIGENKTNLKFINICVSNLAPILEPTNSDTSPPNNTKVEAGNTTTEVGDKVELFKKLGALPSYISLKKANQFDFNGNMLYFQSNYSLSFKNLRGAQGEMKDLYQATHEQYLQNSRILLEYASPLIVRSNDKIAQHLLRLGFRDLKSSEDHFTIAYNSAPYQFRYKLLLHGEGIKIARRARKFALLAMIASKTPTEDKPEYQFVNLDDMRAAVEKETITDYEKVRNTLINYIDNDLLQRKIVPPGEAKDKPIDILEIHDDNYGIITSGRISMMDMSNEEIKTSDAIQKETLPPIPTKTQN
;
A
#
# COMPACT_ATOMS: atom_id res chain seq x y z
N MET A 1 -58.63 6.27 33.01
CA MET A 1 -58.16 6.00 31.62
C MET A 1 -56.86 6.72 31.28
N LEU A 2 -56.65 7.98 31.67
CA LEU A 2 -55.40 8.72 31.41
C LEU A 2 -54.11 8.02 31.92
N SER A 3 -54.14 7.46 33.13
CA SER A 3 -52.96 6.78 33.72
C SER A 3 -52.50 5.56 32.91
N LYS A 4 -53.43 4.78 32.34
CA LYS A 4 -53.09 3.61 31.51
C LYS A 4 -52.50 4.01 30.16
N ILE A 5 -52.97 5.13 29.60
CA ILE A 5 -52.47 5.67 28.33
C ILE A 5 -51.04 6.22 28.52
N GLN A 6 -50.76 6.91 29.63
CA GLN A 6 -49.41 7.38 29.95
C GLN A 6 -48.41 6.23 30.17
N THR A 7 -48.81 5.16 30.88
CA THR A 7 -47.93 3.99 31.06
C THR A 7 -47.67 3.26 29.74
N ILE A 8 -48.66 3.18 28.85
CA ILE A 8 -48.49 2.55 27.53
C ILE A 8 -47.57 3.41 26.64
N LEU A 9 -47.68 4.74 26.71
CA LEU A 9 -46.82 5.64 25.95
C LEU A 9 -45.36 5.58 26.40
N ILE A 10 -45.11 5.48 27.71
CA ILE A 10 -43.75 5.32 28.27
C ILE A 10 -43.15 3.96 27.88
N VAL A 11 -43.94 2.89 27.91
CA VAL A 11 -43.49 1.56 27.47
C VAL A 11 -43.22 1.54 25.97
N ILE A 12 -44.04 2.21 25.15
CA ILE A 12 -43.78 2.35 23.71
C ILE A 12 -42.51 3.16 23.45
N ILE A 13 -42.24 4.22 24.21
CA ILE A 13 -40.98 4.99 24.09
C ILE A 13 -39.77 4.15 24.53
N LEU A 14 -39.91 3.26 25.51
CA LEU A 14 -38.82 2.39 25.97
C LEU A 14 -38.61 1.14 25.07
N VAL A 15 -39.63 0.70 24.35
CA VAL A 15 -39.60 -0.51 23.49
C VAL A 15 -39.38 -0.16 22.01
N PHE A 16 -39.92 0.97 21.52
CA PHE A 16 -39.78 1.46 20.14
C PHE A 16 -38.92 2.71 20.01
N GLY A 17 -38.56 3.37 21.11
CA GLY A 17 -37.33 4.15 21.11
C GLY A 17 -36.22 3.12 20.95
N GLU A 18 -35.80 2.89 19.71
CA GLU A 18 -34.44 2.41 19.48
C GLU A 18 -33.57 3.12 20.50
N LEU A 19 -32.89 2.34 21.34
CA LEU A 19 -31.79 2.84 22.14
C LEU A 19 -31.05 3.81 21.23
N LEU A 20 -31.23 5.11 21.44
CA LEU A 20 -30.39 6.11 20.84
C LEU A 20 -29.04 5.67 21.36
N TRP A 21 -28.27 5.00 20.51
CA TRP A 21 -26.89 4.68 20.77
C TRP A 21 -26.26 6.05 20.95
N ALA A 22 -26.28 6.53 22.19
CA ALA A 22 -25.70 7.78 22.61
C ALA A 22 -24.20 7.55 22.65
N VAL A 23 -23.65 7.26 21.47
CA VAL A 23 -22.23 7.29 21.22
C VAL A 23 -21.93 8.77 21.06
N SER A 24 -21.03 9.29 21.88
CA SER A 24 -20.64 10.68 21.77
C SER A 24 -20.18 10.96 20.33
N PRO A 25 -20.54 12.11 19.71
CA PRO A 25 -20.05 12.48 18.38
C PRO A 25 -18.52 12.41 18.27
N ASP A 26 -17.82 12.69 19.37
CA ASP A 26 -16.36 12.56 19.47
C ASP A 26 -15.88 11.13 19.31
N GLN A 27 -16.57 10.15 19.92
CA GLN A 27 -16.25 8.73 19.78
C GLN A 27 -16.48 8.22 18.36
N ILE A 28 -17.55 8.68 17.68
CA ILE A 28 -17.83 8.31 16.29
C ILE A 28 -16.75 8.88 15.35
N ASN A 29 -16.42 10.17 15.49
CA ASN A 29 -15.42 10.84 14.66
C ASN A 29 -14.02 10.24 14.87
N LEU A 30 -13.67 9.88 16.11
CA LEU A 30 -12.44 9.16 16.42
C LEU A 30 -12.44 7.75 15.84
N GLY A 31 -13.55 7.02 15.92
CA GLY A 31 -13.69 5.71 15.30
C GLY A 31 -13.45 5.73 13.79
N ILE A 32 -13.97 6.75 13.09
CA ILE A 32 -13.70 6.97 11.67
C ILE A 32 -12.20 7.23 11.44
N LEU A 33 -11.58 8.10 12.26
CA LEU A 33 -10.17 8.45 12.13
C LEU A 33 -9.25 7.24 12.32
N ILE A 34 -9.55 6.38 13.29
CA ILE A 34 -8.83 5.12 13.54
C ILE A 34 -8.97 4.18 12.33
N GLY A 35 -10.19 4.05 11.80
CA GLY A 35 -10.45 3.26 10.60
C GLY A 35 -9.66 3.76 9.38
N GLU A 36 -9.67 5.06 9.14
CA GLU A 36 -8.91 5.71 8.06
C GLU A 36 -7.39 5.55 8.24
N ASN A 37 -6.86 5.70 9.46
CA ASN A 37 -5.44 5.50 9.70
C ASN A 37 -5.03 4.05 9.43
N LYS A 38 -5.83 3.08 9.87
CA LYS A 38 -5.57 1.65 9.63
C LYS A 38 -5.52 1.31 8.15
N THR A 39 -6.43 1.85 7.34
CA THR A 39 -6.43 1.61 5.89
C THR A 39 -5.23 2.26 5.22
N ASN A 40 -4.89 3.49 5.63
CA ASN A 40 -3.72 4.20 5.10
C ASN A 40 -2.41 3.50 5.47
N LEU A 41 -2.22 3.13 6.74
CA LEU A 41 -1.04 2.43 7.23
C LEU A 41 -0.83 1.09 6.51
N LYS A 42 -1.89 0.31 6.27
CA LYS A 42 -1.81 -0.93 5.49
C LYS A 42 -1.40 -0.69 4.04
N PHE A 43 -2.00 0.31 3.40
CA PHE A 43 -1.70 0.63 2.00
C PHE A 43 -0.24 1.09 1.84
N ILE A 44 0.20 2.04 2.65
CA ILE A 44 1.55 2.59 2.57
C ILE A 44 2.61 1.56 2.98
N ASN A 45 2.29 0.65 3.90
CA ASN A 45 3.18 -0.46 4.25
C ASN A 45 3.56 -1.28 3.02
N ILE A 46 2.59 -1.67 2.21
CA ILE A 46 2.84 -2.45 0.99
C ILE A 46 3.75 -1.66 0.06
N CYS A 47 3.42 -0.39 -0.18
CA CYS A 47 4.18 0.47 -1.09
C CYS A 47 5.63 0.67 -0.64
N VAL A 48 5.84 1.02 0.63
CA VAL A 48 7.16 1.32 1.18
C VAL A 48 8.01 0.06 1.33
N SER A 49 7.39 -1.05 1.74
CA SER A 49 8.07 -2.36 1.80
C SER A 49 8.59 -2.74 0.41
N ASN A 50 7.78 -2.57 -0.64
CA ASN A 50 8.17 -2.84 -2.03
C ASN A 50 9.20 -1.86 -2.61
N LEU A 51 9.38 -0.67 -2.05
CA LEU A 51 10.45 0.24 -2.46
C LEU A 51 11.76 0.00 -1.68
N ALA A 52 11.73 -0.82 -0.64
CA ALA A 52 12.90 -1.11 0.17
C ALA A 52 13.91 -1.98 -0.58
N PRO A 53 15.22 -1.81 -0.30
CA PRO A 53 16.21 -2.82 -0.65
C PRO A 53 15.82 -4.17 -0.05
N ILE A 54 16.15 -5.25 -0.76
CA ILE A 54 15.98 -6.61 -0.25
C ILE A 54 16.93 -6.78 0.94
N LEU A 55 16.37 -7.11 2.11
CA LEU A 55 17.12 -7.18 3.37
C LEU A 55 17.49 -8.62 3.76
N GLU A 56 16.82 -9.63 3.19
CA GLU A 56 17.16 -11.04 3.41
C GLU A 56 18.20 -11.54 2.38
N PRO A 57 19.15 -12.39 2.79
CA PRO A 57 19.97 -13.13 1.85
C PRO A 57 19.11 -14.24 1.24
N THR A 58 18.74 -14.11 -0.02
CA THR A 58 18.03 -15.17 -0.76
C THR A 58 18.94 -16.39 -0.93
N ASN A 59 18.66 -17.45 -0.17
CA ASN A 59 18.89 -18.81 -0.63
C ASN A 59 17.61 -19.30 -1.32
N SER A 60 17.47 -19.03 -2.62
CA SER A 60 16.79 -19.96 -3.55
C SER A 60 16.80 -19.38 -4.96
N ASP A 61 17.77 -19.86 -5.74
CA ASP A 61 17.56 -20.11 -7.16
C ASP A 61 16.30 -20.98 -7.36
N THR A 62 15.55 -20.68 -8.42
CA THR A 62 14.57 -21.58 -9.06
C THR A 62 13.39 -22.09 -8.22
N SER A 63 12.35 -21.27 -8.01
CA SER A 63 10.94 -21.73 -8.09
C SER A 63 9.94 -20.57 -7.86
N PRO A 64 8.81 -20.53 -8.60
CA PRO A 64 7.78 -19.51 -8.40
C PRO A 64 6.98 -19.76 -7.10
N PRO A 65 6.58 -18.69 -6.38
CA PRO A 65 5.88 -18.81 -5.10
C PRO A 65 4.44 -19.26 -5.35
N ASN A 66 4.10 -20.44 -4.82
CA ASN A 66 2.74 -20.94 -4.75
C ASN A 66 2.09 -20.34 -3.49
N ASN A 67 1.03 -19.55 -3.66
CA ASN A 67 0.26 -18.96 -2.56
C ASN A 67 -0.53 -20.07 -1.84
N THR A 68 0.09 -20.75 -0.88
CA THR A 68 -0.59 -21.48 0.22
C THR A 68 0.46 -22.14 1.13
N LYS A 69 1.18 -21.35 1.93
CA LYS A 69 1.77 -21.86 3.17
C LYS A 69 1.67 -20.85 4.29
N VAL A 70 0.77 -21.15 5.21
CA VAL A 70 0.83 -20.74 6.60
C VAL A 70 2.04 -21.47 7.18
N GLU A 71 3.14 -20.77 7.45
CA GLU A 71 4.28 -21.37 8.15
C GLU A 71 4.22 -20.99 9.63
N ALA A 72 3.78 -21.97 10.40
CA ALA A 72 3.97 -22.06 11.83
C ALA A 72 5.38 -22.59 12.12
N GLY A 73 6.18 -21.80 12.84
CA GLY A 73 7.19 -22.24 13.80
C GLY A 73 8.58 -22.65 13.28
N ASN A 74 9.61 -21.87 13.67
CA ASN A 74 10.74 -22.41 14.43
C ASN A 74 11.55 -21.29 15.12
N THR A 75 11.28 -21.09 16.41
CA THR A 75 12.01 -20.22 17.33
C THR A 75 13.26 -20.94 17.85
N THR A 76 14.47 -20.39 17.62
CA THR A 76 15.59 -20.36 18.60
C THR A 76 16.91 -19.73 18.10
N THR A 77 16.99 -19.22 16.86
CA THR A 77 18.17 -18.48 16.34
C THR A 77 17.88 -17.02 15.98
N GLU A 78 16.74 -16.47 16.38
CA GLU A 78 16.19 -15.24 15.77
C GLU A 78 16.66 -13.90 16.38
N VAL A 79 17.26 -13.89 17.57
CA VAL A 79 17.44 -12.62 18.31
C VAL A 79 18.63 -11.80 17.81
N GLY A 80 19.71 -12.44 17.35
CA GLY A 80 20.89 -11.76 16.81
C GLY A 80 20.62 -11.11 15.45
N ASP A 81 20.00 -11.86 14.55
CA ASP A 81 19.72 -11.44 13.17
C ASP A 81 18.67 -10.31 13.11
N LYS A 82 17.68 -10.34 14.00
CA LYS A 82 16.68 -9.27 14.10
C LYS A 82 17.29 -7.93 14.52
N VAL A 83 18.28 -7.91 15.41
CA VAL A 83 18.93 -6.66 15.86
C VAL A 83 19.73 -6.01 14.73
N GLU A 84 20.39 -6.79 13.88
CA GLU A 84 21.08 -6.27 12.70
C GLU A 84 20.09 -5.79 11.63
N LEU A 85 18.99 -6.52 11.45
CA LEU A 85 17.89 -6.12 10.57
C LEU A 85 17.28 -4.78 11.01
N PHE A 86 17.02 -4.60 12.31
CA PHE A 86 16.51 -3.33 12.86
C PHE A 86 17.49 -2.17 12.67
N LYS A 87 18.82 -2.41 12.78
CA LYS A 87 19.83 -1.39 12.45
C LYS A 87 19.80 -1.00 10.97
N LYS A 88 19.68 -2.00 10.07
CA LYS A 88 19.55 -1.76 8.63
C LYS A 88 18.26 -0.99 8.32
N LEU A 89 17.14 -1.39 8.91
CA LEU A 89 15.84 -0.71 8.78
C LEU A 89 15.89 0.72 9.34
N GLY A 90 16.53 0.92 10.48
CA GLY A 90 16.73 2.24 11.10
C GLY A 90 17.60 3.19 10.28
N ALA A 91 18.33 2.72 9.26
CA ALA A 91 19.01 3.58 8.31
C ALA A 91 18.09 4.08 7.18
N LEU A 92 16.94 3.46 6.97
CA LEU A 92 15.99 3.86 5.93
C LEU A 92 15.07 4.98 6.45
N PRO A 93 15.07 6.18 5.83
CA PRO A 93 14.17 7.27 6.23
C PRO A 93 12.69 6.86 6.21
N SER A 94 12.29 6.07 5.21
CA SER A 94 10.91 5.61 5.05
C SER A 94 10.44 4.72 6.20
N TYR A 95 11.34 3.87 6.74
CA TYR A 95 11.04 3.02 7.89
C TYR A 95 10.89 3.84 9.17
N ILE A 96 11.78 4.82 9.39
CA ILE A 96 11.71 5.73 10.55
C ILE A 96 10.35 6.46 10.57
N SER A 97 9.95 7.03 9.44
CA SER A 97 8.66 7.74 9.33
C SER A 97 7.47 6.80 9.51
N LEU A 98 7.52 5.59 8.94
CA LEU A 98 6.46 4.58 9.11
C LEU A 98 6.34 4.15 10.58
N LYS A 99 7.47 3.84 11.23
CA LYS A 99 7.51 3.47 12.64
C LYS A 99 6.94 4.58 13.52
N LYS A 100 7.32 5.84 13.27
CA LYS A 100 6.82 7.00 14.01
C LYS A 100 5.32 7.18 13.82
N ALA A 101 4.82 7.06 12.59
CA ALA A 101 3.39 7.08 12.31
C ALA A 101 2.64 5.95 13.04
N ASN A 102 3.20 4.74 13.03
CA ASN A 102 2.61 3.57 13.69
C ASN A 102 2.62 3.72 15.23
N GLN A 103 3.70 4.26 15.81
CA GLN A 103 3.76 4.55 17.25
C GLN A 103 2.69 5.59 17.66
N PHE A 104 2.49 6.65 16.87
CA PHE A 104 1.43 7.62 17.14
C PHE A 104 0.03 7.00 17.03
N ASP A 105 -0.19 6.13 16.04
CA ASP A 105 -1.47 5.42 15.88
C ASP A 105 -1.72 4.47 17.06
N PHE A 106 -0.72 3.69 17.45
CA PHE A 106 -0.79 2.80 18.62
C PHE A 106 -1.10 3.57 19.91
N ASN A 107 -0.38 4.67 20.17
CA ASN A 107 -0.62 5.52 21.34
C ASN A 107 -2.03 6.13 21.31
N GLY A 108 -2.48 6.59 20.13
CA GLY A 108 -3.83 7.12 19.93
C GLY A 108 -4.92 6.09 20.22
N ASN A 109 -4.74 4.85 19.74
CA ASN A 109 -5.66 3.74 19.98
C ASN A 109 -5.69 3.33 21.46
N MET A 110 -4.53 3.28 22.13
CA MET A 110 -4.45 3.00 23.56
C MET A 110 -5.25 4.03 24.38
N LEU A 111 -5.06 5.32 24.08
CA LEU A 111 -5.76 6.42 24.76
C LEU A 111 -7.25 6.43 24.46
N TYR A 112 -7.66 6.04 23.25
CA TYR A 112 -9.06 5.86 22.89
C TYR A 112 -9.72 4.81 23.77
N PHE A 113 -9.06 3.65 24.00
CA PHE A 113 -9.57 2.61 24.89
C PHE A 113 -9.58 3.04 26.36
N GLN A 114 -8.65 3.92 26.77
CA GLN A 114 -8.66 4.55 28.09
C GLN A 114 -9.70 5.68 28.22
N SER A 115 -10.54 5.91 27.21
CA SER A 115 -11.54 6.98 27.16
C SER A 115 -10.97 8.41 27.20
N ASN A 116 -9.68 8.59 26.91
CA ASN A 116 -9.06 9.91 26.77
C ASN A 116 -9.11 10.37 25.30
N TYR A 117 -10.28 10.85 24.88
CA TYR A 117 -10.57 11.19 23.49
C TYR A 117 -9.77 12.38 22.96
N SER A 118 -9.52 13.41 23.78
CA SER A 118 -8.77 14.61 23.36
C SER A 118 -7.32 14.27 23.01
N LEU A 119 -6.65 13.53 23.88
CA LEU A 119 -5.26 13.13 23.64
C LEU A 119 -5.16 12.06 22.56
N SER A 120 -6.15 11.16 22.47
CA SER A 120 -6.27 10.21 21.36
C SER A 120 -6.33 10.92 20.03
N PHE A 121 -7.21 11.94 19.88
CA PHE A 121 -7.33 12.73 18.66
C PHE A 121 -6.01 13.39 18.26
N LYS A 122 -5.30 13.98 19.23
CA LYS A 122 -4.01 14.63 18.99
C LYS A 122 -2.97 13.64 18.46
N ASN A 123 -2.87 12.44 19.03
CA ASN A 123 -1.94 11.41 18.59
C ASN A 123 -2.33 10.82 17.22
N LEU A 124 -3.60 10.49 17.00
CA LEU A 124 -4.08 9.99 15.71
C LEU A 124 -3.89 11.01 14.58
N ARG A 125 -4.09 12.29 14.88
CA ARG A 125 -3.82 13.38 13.93
C ARG A 125 -2.32 13.58 13.70
N GLY A 126 -1.50 13.39 14.73
CA GLY A 126 -0.04 13.34 14.64
C GLY A 126 0.44 12.22 13.71
N ALA A 127 -0.16 11.02 13.80
CA ALA A 127 0.11 9.91 12.89
C ALA A 127 -0.16 10.30 11.42
N GLN A 128 -1.28 10.98 11.15
CA GLN A 128 -1.59 11.48 9.81
C GLN A 128 -0.61 12.55 9.30
N GLY A 129 -0.05 13.35 10.20
CA GLY A 129 1.01 14.30 9.88
C GLY A 129 2.27 13.59 9.35
N GLU A 130 2.73 12.55 10.03
CA GLU A 130 3.88 11.74 9.59
C GLU A 130 3.57 10.93 8.32
N MET A 131 2.37 10.35 8.23
CA MET A 131 1.94 9.60 7.05
C MET A 131 1.92 10.48 5.80
N LYS A 132 1.53 11.76 5.90
CA LYS A 132 1.49 12.67 4.75
C LYS A 132 2.85 12.73 4.05
N ASP A 133 3.92 12.93 4.81
CA ASP A 133 5.26 13.10 4.25
C ASP A 133 5.77 11.78 3.65
N LEU A 134 5.46 10.65 4.30
CA LEU A 134 5.75 9.31 3.78
C LEU A 134 5.02 9.02 2.46
N TYR A 135 3.73 9.37 2.38
CA TYR A 135 2.92 9.23 1.17
C TYR A 135 3.44 10.10 0.03
N GLN A 136 3.87 11.33 0.34
CA GLN A 136 4.44 12.23 -0.66
C GLN A 136 5.72 11.65 -1.26
N ALA A 137 6.68 11.26 -0.42
CA ALA A 137 7.94 10.66 -0.88
C ALA A 137 7.69 9.36 -1.68
N THR A 138 6.77 8.52 -1.21
CA THR A 138 6.40 7.28 -1.90
C THR A 138 5.74 7.58 -3.25
N HIS A 139 4.80 8.53 -3.32
CA HIS A 139 4.13 8.88 -4.57
C HIS A 139 5.14 9.38 -5.63
N GLU A 140 6.12 10.19 -5.23
CA GLU A 140 7.18 10.66 -6.13
C GLU A 140 8.02 9.50 -6.69
N GLN A 141 8.47 8.58 -5.84
CA GLN A 141 9.18 7.37 -6.28
C GLN A 141 8.32 6.54 -7.24
N TYR A 142 7.01 6.45 -6.96
CA TYR A 142 6.11 5.71 -7.82
C TYR A 142 6.00 6.34 -9.21
N LEU A 143 5.91 7.65 -9.27
CA LEU A 143 5.87 8.43 -10.51
C LEU A 143 7.14 8.23 -11.34
N GLN A 144 8.31 8.32 -10.69
CA GLN A 144 9.62 8.12 -11.33
C GLN A 144 9.72 6.72 -11.95
N ASN A 145 9.40 5.68 -11.18
CA ASN A 145 9.43 4.29 -11.68
C ASN A 145 8.45 4.07 -12.84
N SER A 146 7.25 4.67 -12.78
CA SER A 146 6.29 4.58 -13.88
C SER A 146 6.77 5.29 -15.14
N ARG A 147 7.42 6.45 -15.01
CA ARG A 147 8.02 7.17 -16.13
C ARG A 147 9.13 6.35 -16.79
N ILE A 148 10.06 5.83 -16.00
CA ILE A 148 11.18 5.00 -16.48
C ILE A 148 10.65 3.81 -17.28
N LEU A 149 9.64 3.11 -16.76
CA LEU A 149 9.06 1.94 -17.41
C LEU A 149 8.40 2.31 -18.75
N LEU A 150 7.66 3.41 -18.81
CA LEU A 150 6.99 3.89 -20.02
C LEU A 150 7.99 4.41 -21.07
N GLU A 151 9.05 5.09 -20.65
CA GLU A 151 10.13 5.55 -21.52
C GLU A 151 10.91 4.37 -22.12
N TYR A 152 11.16 3.33 -21.33
CA TYR A 152 11.77 2.09 -21.82
C TYR A 152 10.87 1.34 -22.80
N ALA A 153 9.57 1.23 -22.50
CA ALA A 153 8.61 0.53 -23.35
C ALA A 153 8.36 1.25 -24.69
N SER A 154 8.43 2.59 -24.71
CA SER A 154 8.07 3.40 -25.89
C SER A 154 8.82 3.03 -27.18
N PRO A 155 10.16 2.99 -27.25
CA PRO A 155 10.87 2.63 -28.48
C PRO A 155 10.61 1.19 -28.92
N LEU A 156 10.37 0.26 -27.99
CA LEU A 156 10.05 -1.14 -28.31
C LEU A 156 8.71 -1.23 -29.06
N ILE A 157 7.70 -0.52 -28.56
CA ILE A 157 6.33 -0.55 -29.10
C ILE A 157 6.22 0.22 -30.41
N VAL A 158 6.91 1.36 -30.54
CA VAL A 158 6.90 2.15 -31.77
C VAL A 158 7.52 1.34 -32.93
N ARG A 159 8.55 0.55 -32.66
CA ARG A 159 9.20 -0.32 -33.68
C ARG A 159 8.34 -1.51 -34.09
N SER A 160 7.55 -2.08 -33.18
CA SER A 160 6.70 -3.24 -33.51
C SER A 160 5.47 -2.88 -34.36
N ASN A 161 5.11 -1.58 -34.42
CA ASN A 161 3.97 -1.06 -35.16
C ASN A 161 2.61 -1.72 -34.84
N ASP A 162 2.48 -2.31 -33.64
CA ASP A 162 1.23 -2.89 -33.19
C ASP A 162 0.27 -1.80 -32.66
N LYS A 163 -0.93 -1.73 -33.24
CA LYS A 163 -1.96 -0.76 -32.85
C LYS A 163 -2.42 -0.95 -31.40
N ILE A 164 -2.49 -2.20 -30.93
CA ILE A 164 -2.96 -2.51 -29.57
C ILE A 164 -1.91 -2.05 -28.56
N ALA A 165 -0.65 -2.43 -28.76
CA ALA A 165 0.46 -1.99 -27.93
C ALA A 165 0.58 -0.46 -27.91
N GLN A 166 0.41 0.23 -29.05
CA GLN A 166 0.40 1.69 -29.11
C GLN A 166 -0.76 2.31 -28.32
N HIS A 167 -1.95 1.70 -28.38
CA HIS A 167 -3.10 2.17 -27.61
C HIS A 167 -2.86 2.03 -26.10
N LEU A 168 -2.37 0.88 -25.64
CA LEU A 168 -2.03 0.62 -24.25
C LEU A 168 -0.95 1.60 -23.75
N LEU A 169 0.05 1.91 -24.57
CA LEU A 169 1.08 2.90 -24.25
C LEU A 169 0.48 4.29 -24.02
N ARG A 170 -0.47 4.72 -24.87
CA ARG A 170 -1.18 6.00 -24.70
C ARG A 170 -1.99 6.03 -23.39
N LEU A 171 -2.66 4.93 -23.05
CA LEU A 171 -3.36 4.80 -21.76
C LEU A 171 -2.38 4.92 -20.58
N GLY A 172 -1.21 4.31 -20.69
CA GLY A 172 -0.13 4.42 -19.70
C GLY A 172 0.32 5.86 -19.46
N PHE A 173 0.64 6.61 -20.53
CA PHE A 173 1.06 8.02 -20.41
C PHE A 173 -0.07 8.94 -19.91
N ARG A 174 -1.33 8.69 -20.30
CA ARG A 174 -2.49 9.42 -19.78
C ARG A 174 -2.60 9.24 -18.26
N ASP A 175 -2.47 8.00 -17.79
CA ASP A 175 -2.56 7.70 -16.36
C ASP A 175 -1.36 8.24 -15.59
N LEU A 176 -0.15 8.19 -16.16
CA LEU A 176 1.02 8.85 -15.58
C LEU A 176 0.75 10.35 -15.36
N LYS A 177 0.25 11.05 -16.40
CA LYS A 177 -0.12 12.47 -16.31
C LYS A 177 -1.17 12.71 -15.22
N SER A 178 -2.20 11.86 -15.16
CA SER A 178 -3.22 11.96 -14.12
C SER A 178 -2.64 11.80 -12.70
N SER A 179 -1.68 10.91 -12.50
CA SER A 179 -0.97 10.76 -11.22
C SER A 179 -0.13 12.00 -10.87
N GLU A 180 0.55 12.63 -11.83
CA GLU A 180 1.26 13.91 -11.63
C GLU A 180 0.32 15.03 -11.19
N ASP A 181 -0.87 15.10 -11.79
CA ASP A 181 -1.86 16.12 -11.47
C ASP A 181 -2.34 15.93 -10.02
N HIS A 182 -2.60 14.68 -9.60
CA HIS A 182 -2.92 14.36 -8.20
C HIS A 182 -1.77 14.74 -7.25
N PHE A 183 -0.52 14.48 -7.63
CA PHE A 183 0.66 14.88 -6.86
C PHE A 183 0.71 16.41 -6.69
N THR A 184 0.49 17.15 -7.77
CA THR A 184 0.55 18.62 -7.80
C THR A 184 -0.58 19.23 -6.97
N ILE A 185 -1.81 18.73 -7.12
CA ILE A 185 -2.97 19.17 -6.32
C ILE A 185 -2.72 18.87 -4.84
N ALA A 186 -2.18 17.69 -4.52
CA ALA A 186 -1.85 17.32 -3.15
C ALA A 186 -0.78 18.24 -2.58
N TYR A 187 0.29 18.53 -3.34
CA TYR A 187 1.36 19.43 -2.91
C TYR A 187 0.83 20.84 -2.61
N ASN A 188 0.01 21.39 -3.50
CA ASN A 188 -0.54 22.75 -3.39
C ASN A 188 -1.66 22.90 -2.35
N SER A 189 -2.26 21.81 -1.89
CA SER A 189 -3.29 21.86 -0.83
C SER A 189 -2.72 22.29 0.53
N ALA A 190 -3.57 22.80 1.42
CA ALA A 190 -3.13 23.34 2.71
C ALA A 190 -2.40 22.30 3.58
N PRO A 191 -1.33 22.68 4.30
CA PRO A 191 -0.45 21.75 5.02
C PRO A 191 -1.21 20.91 6.05
N TYR A 192 -2.21 21.49 6.71
CA TYR A 192 -2.99 20.85 7.78
C TYR A 192 -4.11 19.93 7.28
N GLN A 193 -4.38 19.86 5.97
CA GLN A 193 -5.42 19.00 5.39
C GLN A 193 -4.89 17.57 5.15
N PHE A 194 -4.43 16.90 6.22
CA PHE A 194 -3.76 15.59 6.11
C PHE A 194 -4.62 14.55 5.39
N ARG A 195 -5.88 14.40 5.78
CA ARG A 195 -6.81 13.43 5.16
C ARG A 195 -6.95 13.61 3.65
N TYR A 196 -7.09 14.85 3.19
CA TYR A 196 -7.22 15.15 1.77
C TYR A 196 -5.92 14.85 1.01
N LYS A 197 -4.77 15.21 1.58
CA LYS A 197 -3.45 14.87 1.00
C LYS A 197 -3.22 13.35 0.94
N LEU A 198 -3.52 12.62 2.01
CA LEU A 198 -3.40 11.16 2.05
C LEU A 198 -4.27 10.51 0.97
N LEU A 199 -5.50 10.98 0.79
CA LEU A 199 -6.39 10.51 -0.27
C LEU A 199 -5.78 10.77 -1.65
N LEU A 200 -5.35 12.00 -1.94
CA LEU A 200 -4.80 12.35 -3.25
C LEU A 200 -3.49 11.60 -3.56
N HIS A 201 -2.57 11.48 -2.61
CA HIS A 201 -1.36 10.69 -2.81
C HIS A 201 -1.68 9.19 -2.94
N GLY A 202 -2.62 8.67 -2.15
CA GLY A 202 -3.06 7.28 -2.24
C GLY A 202 -3.68 6.93 -3.59
N GLU A 203 -4.59 7.76 -4.09
CA GLU A 203 -5.18 7.60 -5.43
C GLU A 203 -4.13 7.79 -6.54
N GLY A 204 -3.25 8.78 -6.40
CA GLY A 204 -2.14 8.99 -7.32
C GLY A 204 -1.22 7.77 -7.43
N ILE A 205 -0.86 7.12 -6.32
CA ILE A 205 -0.08 5.87 -6.31
C ILE A 205 -0.84 4.74 -7.03
N LYS A 206 -2.15 4.58 -6.81
CA LYS A 206 -2.95 3.56 -7.50
C LYS A 206 -3.00 3.81 -9.01
N ILE A 207 -3.13 5.07 -9.42
CA ILE A 207 -3.10 5.48 -10.83
C ILE A 207 -1.71 5.22 -11.42
N ALA A 208 -0.63 5.52 -10.69
CA ALA A 208 0.73 5.22 -11.11
C ALA A 208 0.96 3.71 -11.30
N ARG A 209 0.45 2.85 -10.41
CA ARG A 209 0.45 1.39 -10.57
C ARG A 209 -0.31 0.96 -11.83
N ARG A 210 -1.47 1.57 -12.09
CA ARG A 210 -2.25 1.29 -13.30
C ARG A 210 -1.49 1.68 -14.58
N ALA A 211 -0.78 2.80 -14.58
CA ALA A 211 0.09 3.21 -15.67
C ALA A 211 1.20 2.15 -15.94
N ARG A 212 1.80 1.59 -14.88
CA ARG A 212 2.78 0.50 -15.02
C ARG A 212 2.16 -0.77 -15.58
N LYS A 213 0.96 -1.16 -15.13
CA LYS A 213 0.24 -2.31 -15.69
C LYS A 213 0.06 -2.14 -17.21
N PHE A 214 -0.37 -0.97 -17.67
CA PHE A 214 -0.49 -0.71 -19.10
C PHE A 214 0.86 -0.76 -19.84
N ALA A 215 1.95 -0.30 -19.22
CA ALA A 215 3.29 -0.43 -19.79
C ALA A 215 3.70 -1.91 -19.94
N LEU A 216 3.49 -2.73 -18.91
CA LEU A 216 3.78 -4.17 -18.95
C LEU A 216 2.96 -4.89 -20.03
N LEU A 217 1.66 -4.64 -20.06
CA LEU A 217 0.76 -5.21 -21.08
C LEU A 217 1.15 -4.77 -22.49
N ALA A 218 1.53 -3.51 -22.67
CA ALA A 218 1.98 -3.01 -23.98
C ALA A 218 3.29 -3.68 -24.43
N MET A 219 4.22 -3.93 -23.50
CA MET A 219 5.45 -4.68 -23.80
C MET A 219 5.15 -6.12 -24.21
N ILE A 220 4.26 -6.81 -23.49
CA ILE A 220 3.80 -8.17 -23.85
C ILE A 220 3.16 -8.15 -25.24
N ALA A 221 2.19 -7.26 -25.49
CA ALA A 221 1.49 -7.16 -26.77
C ALA A 221 2.43 -6.82 -27.96
N SER A 222 3.50 -6.08 -27.71
CA SER A 222 4.50 -5.75 -28.74
C SER A 222 5.38 -6.94 -29.14
N LYS A 223 5.51 -7.93 -28.26
CA LYS A 223 6.35 -9.12 -28.43
C LYS A 223 5.56 -10.37 -28.79
N THR A 224 4.27 -10.41 -28.49
CA THR A 224 3.37 -11.47 -28.96
C THR A 224 3.29 -11.44 -30.49
N PRO A 225 3.61 -12.56 -31.17
CA PRO A 225 3.32 -12.72 -32.60
C PRO A 225 1.83 -12.52 -32.87
N THR A 226 1.48 -12.07 -34.08
CA THR A 226 0.07 -11.80 -34.45
C THR A 226 -0.80 -13.05 -34.40
N GLU A 227 -0.22 -14.23 -34.63
CA GLU A 227 -0.92 -15.52 -34.63
C GLU A 227 -1.37 -15.96 -33.24
N ASP A 228 -0.60 -15.60 -32.20
CA ASP A 228 -0.86 -15.98 -30.80
C ASP A 228 -1.82 -15.01 -30.09
N LYS A 229 -2.23 -13.95 -30.77
CA LYS A 229 -3.11 -12.93 -30.20
C LYS A 229 -4.56 -13.43 -30.20
N PRO A 230 -5.30 -13.28 -29.08
CA PRO A 230 -6.65 -13.81 -28.95
C PRO A 230 -7.62 -13.21 -29.97
N GLU A 231 -7.36 -12.00 -30.48
CA GLU A 231 -8.19 -11.35 -31.49
C GLU A 231 -8.08 -11.97 -32.89
N TYR A 232 -6.97 -12.65 -33.18
CA TYR A 232 -6.70 -13.26 -34.49
C TYR A 232 -6.86 -14.79 -34.49
N GLN A 233 -7.12 -15.38 -33.32
CA GLN A 233 -7.35 -16.81 -33.17
C GLN A 233 -8.78 -17.17 -33.60
N PHE A 234 -8.92 -18.11 -34.54
CA PHE A 234 -10.21 -18.72 -34.85
C PHE A 234 -10.57 -19.69 -33.71
N VAL A 235 -11.64 -19.38 -32.97
CA VAL A 235 -12.09 -20.19 -31.83
C VAL A 235 -13.23 -21.12 -32.26
N ASN A 236 -13.06 -22.43 -32.08
CA ASN A 236 -14.15 -23.40 -32.29
C ASN A 236 -15.01 -23.54 -31.02
N LEU A 237 -16.22 -24.07 -31.16
CA LEU A 237 -17.14 -24.32 -30.05
C LEU A 237 -16.54 -25.23 -28.95
N ASP A 238 -15.69 -26.18 -29.34
CA ASP A 238 -14.98 -27.06 -28.39
C ASP A 238 -13.83 -26.31 -27.67
N ASP A 239 -13.17 -25.37 -28.34
CA ASP A 239 -12.15 -24.50 -27.73
C ASP A 239 -12.79 -23.56 -26.69
N MET A 240 -14.01 -23.08 -26.94
CA MET A 240 -14.77 -22.31 -25.95
C MET A 240 -15.10 -23.13 -24.70
N ARG A 241 -15.46 -24.41 -24.86
CA ARG A 241 -15.71 -25.31 -23.71
C ARG A 241 -14.44 -25.56 -22.91
N ALA A 242 -13.32 -25.81 -23.57
CA ALA A 242 -12.03 -25.99 -22.91
C ALA A 242 -11.50 -24.68 -22.28
N ALA A 243 -11.81 -23.52 -22.86
CA ALA A 243 -11.45 -22.22 -22.30
C ALA A 243 -12.20 -21.94 -20.99
N VAL A 244 -13.50 -22.29 -20.91
CA VAL A 244 -14.30 -22.19 -19.67
C VAL A 244 -13.69 -23.03 -18.54
N GLU A 245 -13.12 -24.20 -18.84
CA GLU A 245 -12.41 -25.02 -17.84
C GLU A 245 -11.06 -24.41 -17.40
N LYS A 246 -10.42 -23.62 -18.27
CA LYS A 246 -9.15 -22.91 -17.99
C LYS A 246 -9.33 -21.56 -17.27
N GLU A 247 -10.55 -21.06 -17.09
CA GLU A 247 -10.82 -19.77 -16.43
C GLU A 247 -10.49 -19.74 -14.92
N THR A 248 -10.02 -20.85 -14.33
CA THR A 248 -9.63 -20.92 -12.92
C THR A 248 -8.33 -20.17 -12.59
N ILE A 249 -7.53 -19.75 -13.58
CA ILE A 249 -6.28 -19.03 -13.36
C ILE A 249 -6.55 -17.53 -13.19
N THR A 250 -5.96 -16.92 -12.16
CA THR A 250 -6.12 -15.49 -11.89
C THR A 250 -5.41 -14.63 -12.94
N ASP A 251 -5.92 -13.43 -13.24
CA ASP A 251 -5.27 -12.54 -14.22
C ASP A 251 -3.85 -12.12 -13.80
N TYR A 252 -3.59 -12.07 -12.49
CA TYR A 252 -2.25 -11.89 -11.94
C TYR A 252 -1.30 -12.99 -12.41
N GLU A 253 -1.70 -14.26 -12.26
CA GLU A 253 -0.89 -15.43 -12.65
C GLU A 253 -0.71 -15.50 -14.17
N LYS A 254 -1.75 -15.18 -14.95
CA LYS A 254 -1.64 -15.13 -16.43
C LYS A 254 -0.56 -14.15 -16.88
N VAL A 255 -0.59 -12.92 -16.38
CA VAL A 255 0.40 -11.90 -16.74
C VAL A 255 1.78 -12.26 -16.19
N ARG A 256 1.85 -12.81 -14.97
CA ARG A 256 3.12 -13.22 -14.38
C ARG A 256 3.80 -14.35 -15.16
N ASN A 257 3.05 -15.38 -15.53
CA ASN A 257 3.57 -16.52 -16.28
C ASN A 257 3.99 -16.12 -17.71
N THR A 258 3.24 -15.22 -18.35
CA THR A 258 3.64 -14.69 -19.67
C THR A 258 4.90 -13.85 -19.59
N LEU A 259 5.06 -13.02 -18.55
CA LEU A 259 6.30 -12.28 -18.31
C LEU A 259 7.49 -13.21 -18.08
N ILE A 260 7.33 -14.26 -17.26
CA ILE A 260 8.37 -15.26 -17.01
C ILE A 260 8.78 -15.93 -18.34
N ASN A 261 7.82 -16.43 -19.11
CA ASN A 261 8.10 -17.05 -20.40
C ASN A 261 8.83 -16.09 -21.36
N TYR A 262 8.53 -14.80 -21.34
CA TYR A 262 9.17 -13.81 -22.23
C TYR A 262 10.56 -13.42 -21.76
N ILE A 263 10.82 -13.47 -20.45
CA ILE A 263 12.14 -13.29 -19.87
C ILE A 263 13.01 -14.52 -20.17
N ASP A 264 12.50 -15.72 -19.96
CA ASP A 264 13.23 -16.98 -20.18
C ASP A 264 13.58 -17.19 -21.66
N ASN A 265 12.75 -16.69 -22.58
CA ASN A 265 13.01 -16.69 -24.02
C ASN A 265 13.79 -15.45 -24.52
N ASP A 266 14.35 -14.63 -23.63
CA ASP A 266 15.12 -13.41 -23.94
C ASP A 266 14.36 -12.36 -24.80
N LEU A 267 13.03 -12.41 -24.84
CA LEU A 267 12.20 -11.43 -25.55
C LEU A 267 12.08 -10.11 -24.77
N LEU A 268 12.16 -10.18 -23.44
CA LEU A 268 12.13 -9.05 -22.51
C LEU A 268 13.28 -9.15 -21.50
N GLN A 269 13.93 -8.02 -21.24
CA GLN A 269 14.94 -7.93 -20.18
C GLN A 269 14.27 -7.86 -18.82
N ARG A 270 14.67 -8.73 -17.88
CA ARG A 270 14.13 -8.75 -16.51
C ARG A 270 14.38 -7.44 -15.75
N LYS A 271 15.58 -6.87 -15.90
CA LYS A 271 16.02 -5.65 -15.21
C LYS A 271 16.13 -4.51 -16.22
N ILE A 272 15.40 -3.43 -15.96
CA ILE A 272 15.44 -2.21 -16.77
C ILE A 272 16.36 -1.23 -16.06
N VAL A 273 17.42 -0.81 -16.75
CA VAL A 273 18.30 0.25 -16.27
C VAL A 273 17.71 1.60 -16.68
N PRO A 274 17.36 2.48 -15.74
CA PRO A 274 16.83 3.80 -16.08
C PRO A 274 17.88 4.65 -16.81
N PRO A 275 17.47 5.49 -17.77
CA PRO A 275 18.35 6.49 -18.36
C PRO A 275 18.67 7.61 -17.34
N GLY A 276 19.94 8.01 -17.24
CA GLY A 276 20.37 9.18 -16.43
C GLY A 276 21.05 8.86 -15.09
N GLU A 277 20.78 9.69 -14.06
CA GLU A 277 21.41 9.66 -12.72
C GLU A 277 20.92 8.47 -11.85
N ALA A 278 19.84 7.80 -12.26
CA ALA A 278 19.25 6.66 -11.56
C ALA A 278 19.84 5.29 -11.93
N LYS A 279 20.94 5.24 -12.70
CA LYS A 279 21.59 4.00 -13.21
C LYS A 279 21.86 2.94 -12.13
N ASP A 280 22.05 3.39 -10.89
CA ASP A 280 22.44 2.54 -9.76
C ASP A 280 21.28 1.72 -9.17
N LYS A 281 20.03 1.95 -9.61
CA LYS A 281 18.84 1.20 -9.17
C LYS A 281 18.08 0.61 -10.36
N PRO A 282 18.47 -0.58 -10.85
CA PRO A 282 17.70 -1.26 -11.90
C PRO A 282 16.33 -1.65 -11.37
N ILE A 283 15.31 -1.48 -12.19
CA ILE A 283 13.94 -1.86 -11.85
C ILE A 283 13.66 -3.26 -12.41
N ASP A 284 13.26 -4.20 -11.55
CA ASP A 284 12.86 -5.55 -11.98
C ASP A 284 11.37 -5.57 -12.35
N ILE A 285 11.07 -6.08 -13.55
CA ILE A 285 9.73 -6.16 -14.11
C ILE A 285 8.80 -7.03 -13.25
N LEU A 286 9.31 -8.14 -12.71
CA LEU A 286 8.49 -9.07 -11.91
C LEU A 286 8.11 -8.43 -10.57
N GLU A 287 9.04 -7.69 -9.95
CA GLU A 287 8.76 -6.98 -8.71
C GLU A 287 7.73 -5.87 -8.91
N ILE A 288 7.81 -5.14 -10.04
CA ILE A 288 6.80 -4.14 -10.41
C ILE A 288 5.43 -4.82 -10.57
N HIS A 289 5.38 -5.99 -11.21
CA HIS A 289 4.13 -6.71 -11.41
C HIS A 289 3.50 -7.11 -10.07
N ASP A 290 4.26 -7.70 -9.15
CA ASP A 290 3.78 -8.06 -7.82
C ASP A 290 3.26 -6.82 -7.06
N ASP A 291 4.01 -5.72 -7.09
CA ASP A 291 3.62 -4.45 -6.45
C ASP A 291 2.33 -3.84 -7.04
N ASN A 292 2.14 -3.97 -8.35
CA ASN A 292 0.94 -3.46 -9.03
C ASN A 292 -0.35 -4.16 -8.55
N TYR A 293 -0.25 -5.36 -8.00
CA TYR A 293 -1.37 -6.11 -7.40
C TYR A 293 -1.43 -5.97 -5.87
N GLY A 294 -0.56 -5.14 -5.28
CA GLY A 294 -0.53 -4.90 -3.84
C GLY A 294 0.04 -6.08 -3.06
N ILE A 295 0.83 -6.94 -3.71
CA ILE A 295 1.53 -8.06 -3.10
C ILE A 295 2.91 -7.55 -2.67
N ILE A 296 3.36 -7.93 -1.47
CA ILE A 296 4.73 -7.67 -1.05
C ILE A 296 5.63 -8.67 -1.79
N THR A 297 6.60 -8.15 -2.53
CA THR A 297 7.51 -8.97 -3.34
C THR A 297 8.21 -10.03 -2.47
N SER A 298 8.38 -11.23 -3.01
CA SER A 298 9.15 -12.31 -2.37
C SER A 298 10.55 -11.82 -1.95
N GLY A 299 10.95 -12.09 -0.70
CA GLY A 299 12.22 -11.63 -0.11
C GLY A 299 12.20 -10.23 0.52
N ARG A 300 11.07 -9.51 0.43
CA ARG A 300 10.85 -8.26 1.16
C ARG A 300 10.01 -8.48 2.41
N ILE A 301 10.38 -7.77 3.47
CA ILE A 301 9.72 -7.86 4.77
C ILE A 301 8.68 -6.74 4.88
N SER A 302 7.54 -7.06 5.48
CA SER A 302 6.53 -6.09 5.86
C SER A 302 7.08 -5.16 6.95
N MET A 303 7.34 -3.90 6.58
CA MET A 303 7.88 -2.91 7.52
C MET A 303 6.95 -2.64 8.70
N MET A 304 5.63 -2.77 8.49
CA MET A 304 4.63 -2.63 9.54
C MET A 304 4.80 -3.69 10.63
N ASP A 305 4.98 -4.96 10.24
CA ASP A 305 5.12 -6.06 11.20
C ASP A 305 6.39 -5.89 12.03
N MET A 306 7.50 -5.53 11.38
CA MET A 306 8.74 -5.17 12.08
C MET A 306 8.56 -3.97 13.01
N SER A 307 7.82 -2.94 12.58
CA SER A 307 7.57 -1.78 13.43
C SER A 307 6.69 -2.13 14.64
N ASN A 308 5.72 -3.05 14.48
CA ASN A 308 4.88 -3.53 15.58
C ASN A 308 5.69 -4.26 16.65
N GLU A 309 6.73 -4.99 16.25
CA GLU A 309 7.67 -5.63 17.19
C GLU A 309 8.51 -4.60 17.98
N GLU A 310 8.85 -3.46 17.36
CA GLU A 310 9.64 -2.40 18.01
C GLU A 310 8.82 -1.39 18.80
N ILE A 311 7.50 -1.33 18.61
CA ILE A 311 6.64 -0.36 19.29
C ILE A 311 6.73 -0.57 20.80
N LYS A 312 7.07 0.51 21.49
CA LYS A 312 7.20 0.49 22.95
C LYS A 312 5.90 0.97 23.58
N THR A 313 5.34 0.15 24.45
CA THR A 313 4.21 0.54 25.31
C THR A 313 4.60 1.61 26.33
N SER A 314 5.89 1.69 26.70
CA SER A 314 6.43 2.67 27.65
C SER A 314 6.37 4.11 27.17
N ASP A 315 6.44 4.33 25.86
CA ASP A 315 6.50 5.67 25.27
C ASP A 315 5.15 6.39 25.34
N ALA A 316 4.05 5.66 25.54
CA ALA A 316 2.71 6.21 25.72
C ALA A 316 2.49 6.84 27.11
N ILE A 317 3.24 6.41 28.14
CA ILE A 317 2.91 6.67 29.55
C ILE A 317 3.69 7.87 30.13
N GLN A 318 4.80 8.29 29.51
CA GLN A 318 5.76 9.17 30.19
C GLN A 318 5.45 10.69 30.21
N LYS A 319 4.35 11.20 29.68
CA LYS A 319 4.09 12.66 29.71
C LYS A 319 2.62 12.98 29.91
N GLU A 320 2.20 12.99 31.18
CA GLU A 320 1.19 13.89 31.80
C GLU A 320 0.62 13.32 33.12
N THR A 321 1.41 12.57 33.89
CA THR A 321 1.07 12.33 35.29
C THR A 321 1.35 13.60 36.09
N LEU A 322 0.31 14.41 36.24
CA LEU A 322 0.14 15.51 37.19
C LEU A 322 0.97 16.78 36.91
N PRO A 323 0.39 17.98 37.16
CA PRO A 323 1.17 19.21 37.20
C PRO A 323 2.32 19.05 38.21
N PRO A 324 3.51 19.62 37.94
CA PRO A 324 4.64 19.53 38.86
C PRO A 324 4.21 20.06 40.23
N ILE A 325 4.32 19.22 41.25
CA ILE A 325 4.04 19.62 42.63
C ILE A 325 4.98 20.80 42.93
N PRO A 326 4.46 21.98 43.31
CA PRO A 326 5.32 23.12 43.60
C PRO A 326 6.28 22.74 44.72
N THR A 327 7.58 22.87 44.45
CA THR A 327 8.62 22.64 45.45
C THR A 327 8.37 23.59 46.61
N LYS A 328 8.05 23.05 47.79
CA LYS A 328 7.94 23.84 49.02
C LYS A 328 9.26 24.61 49.19
N THR A 329 9.19 25.93 49.07
CA THR A 329 10.23 26.83 49.57
C THR A 329 10.41 26.53 51.06
N GLN A 330 11.58 26.01 51.41
CA GLN A 330 12.00 25.88 52.80
C GLN A 330 12.20 27.30 53.34
N ASN A 331 11.38 27.66 54.31
CA ASN A 331 11.60 28.84 55.16
C ASN A 331 12.72 28.57 56.16
#